data_AF-A0A4P5TEE3-F1
#
_entry.id   AF-A0A4P5TEE3-F1
#
_cell.length_a   1.000
_cell.length_b   1.000
_cell.length_c   1.000
_cell.angle_alpha   90.00
_cell.angle_beta   90.00
_cell.angle_gamma   90.00
#
_symmetry.space_group_name_H-M   'P 1'
#
loop_
_entity.id
_entity.type
_entity.pdbx_description
1 polymer ?
#
loop_
_entity_poly.entity_id
_entity_poly.type
_entity_poly.pdbx_seq_one_letter_code
_entity_poly.pdbx_strand_id
1 'polypeptide(L)'
;MKKYLFVFSLAVIAMPVLLAASDILDNIGNAIRSGNASAISQYFDATIDLTILEKESIYSRQQAQMVLQDFFNKNPVSSFSIIHRGSSAQGSSYGIGKLTAGGQSFRVYYFVKQKGEGYFIQEMRFERQK
;
A
#
# COMPACT_ATOMS: atom_id res chain seq x y z
N MET A 1 45.92 3.80 52.59
CA MET A 1 45.67 4.74 51.47
C MET A 1 45.89 4.02 50.15
N LYS A 2 44.84 3.52 49.48
CA LYS A 2 44.88 3.18 48.05
C LYS A 2 43.50 3.52 47.46
N LYS A 3 43.46 4.54 46.61
CA LYS A 3 42.26 5.05 45.94
C LYS A 3 42.03 4.19 44.69
N TYR A 4 40.97 3.41 44.66
CA TYR A 4 40.55 2.70 43.45
C TYR A 4 39.73 3.66 42.59
N LEU A 5 40.34 4.16 41.51
CA LEU A 5 39.68 4.91 40.46
C LEU A 5 38.79 3.95 39.67
N PHE A 6 37.48 4.02 39.90
CA PHE A 6 36.48 3.25 39.17
C PHE A 6 36.17 3.98 37.86
N VAL A 7 36.85 3.60 36.77
CA VAL A 7 36.57 4.12 35.43
C VAL A 7 35.38 3.36 34.86
N PHE A 8 34.20 4.00 34.86
CA PHE A 8 33.00 3.50 34.19
C PHE A 8 33.20 3.63 32.67
N SER A 9 33.69 2.57 32.01
CA SER A 9 33.68 2.50 30.55
C SER A 9 32.26 2.23 30.08
N LEU A 10 31.61 3.25 29.50
CA LEU A 10 30.30 3.14 28.86
C LEU A 10 30.43 2.29 27.59
N ALA A 11 30.16 0.98 27.70
CA ALA A 11 30.02 0.12 26.53
C ALA A 11 28.68 0.47 25.84
N VAL A 12 28.75 1.24 24.75
CA VAL A 12 27.61 1.47 23.86
C VAL A 12 27.37 0.16 23.10
N ILE A 13 26.41 -0.63 23.58
CA ILE A 13 25.95 -1.82 22.87
C ILE A 13 25.15 -1.33 21.66
N ALA A 14 25.76 -1.40 20.47
CA ALA A 14 25.06 -1.17 19.22
C ALA A 14 24.06 -2.31 19.00
N MET A 15 22.78 -2.06 19.32
CA MET A 15 21.69 -2.97 19.00
C MET A 15 21.46 -2.89 17.48
N PRO A 16 21.57 -4.00 16.73
CA PRO A 16 21.23 -3.97 15.32
C PRO A 16 19.74 -3.70 15.18
N VAL A 17 19.39 -2.55 14.62
CA VAL A 17 18.02 -2.25 14.22
C VAL A 17 17.70 -3.18 13.05
N LEU A 18 16.91 -4.22 13.31
CA LEU A 18 16.28 -5.01 12.27
C LEU A 18 15.32 -4.10 11.51
N LEU A 19 15.79 -3.56 10.39
CA LEU A 19 14.93 -2.91 9.41
C LEU A 19 14.04 -4.02 8.81
N ALA A 20 12.82 -4.15 9.33
CA ALA A 20 11.80 -4.98 8.69
C ALA A 20 11.56 -4.40 7.29
N ALA A 21 11.89 -5.16 6.24
CA ALA A 21 11.52 -4.80 4.88
C ALA A 21 10.00 -4.69 4.83
N SER A 22 9.47 -3.53 4.45
CA SER A 22 8.01 -3.36 4.37
C SER A 22 7.46 -4.15 3.19
N ASP A 23 6.46 -4.98 3.47
CA ASP A 23 5.72 -5.75 2.47
C ASP A 23 5.10 -4.78 1.44
N ILE A 24 5.23 -5.10 0.15
CA ILE A 24 4.64 -4.32 -0.94
C ILE A 24 3.14 -4.10 -0.75
N LEU A 25 2.43 -5.11 -0.23
CA LEU A 25 0.99 -4.99 0.02
C LEU A 25 0.69 -3.97 1.11
N ASP A 26 1.53 -3.89 2.15
CA ASP A 26 1.41 -2.90 3.22
C ASP A 26 1.77 -1.50 2.71
N ASN A 27 2.78 -1.37 1.85
CA ASN A 27 3.14 -0.10 1.19
C ASN A 27 1.98 0.45 0.35
N ILE A 28 1.38 -0.38 -0.49
CA ILE A 28 0.19 -0.01 -1.28
C ILE A 28 -0.98 0.33 -0.34
N GLY A 29 -1.19 -0.45 0.72
CA GLY A 29 -2.22 -0.17 1.71
C GLY A 29 -2.03 1.17 2.43
N ASN A 30 -0.79 1.56 2.73
CA ASN A 30 -0.45 2.86 3.29
C ASN A 30 -0.73 4.00 2.29
N ALA A 31 -0.41 3.80 1.01
CA ALA A 31 -0.74 4.75 -0.04
C ALA A 31 -2.26 4.93 -0.18
N ILE A 32 -3.04 3.85 -0.15
CA ILE A 32 -4.51 3.92 -0.15
C ILE A 32 -5.03 4.69 1.07
N ARG A 33 -4.49 4.40 2.27
CA ARG A 33 -4.88 5.09 3.51
C ARG A 33 -4.66 6.59 3.46
N SER A 34 -3.63 7.05 2.74
CA SER A 34 -3.34 8.48 2.58
C SER A 34 -4.38 9.23 1.72
N GLY A 35 -5.20 8.52 0.94
CA GLY A 35 -6.10 9.13 -0.04
C GLY A 35 -5.39 9.87 -1.18
N ASN A 36 -4.08 9.70 -1.33
CA ASN A 36 -3.29 10.34 -2.37
C ASN A 36 -3.17 9.42 -3.60
N ALA A 37 -3.93 9.72 -4.66
CA ALA A 37 -3.91 8.93 -5.89
C ALA A 37 -2.53 8.90 -6.57
N SER A 38 -1.73 9.97 -6.44
CA SER A 38 -0.36 10.03 -6.97
C SER A 38 0.59 9.08 -6.23
N ALA A 39 0.37 8.87 -4.92
CA ALA A 39 1.15 7.90 -4.15
C ALA A 39 0.83 6.46 -4.58
N ILE A 40 -0.43 6.17 -4.89
CA ILE A 40 -0.87 4.83 -5.34
C ILE A 40 -0.39 4.58 -6.77
N SER A 41 -0.42 5.59 -7.64
CA SER A 41 -0.04 5.46 -9.05
C SER A 41 1.44 5.13 -9.27
N GLN A 42 2.30 5.35 -8.26
CA GLN A 42 3.69 4.88 -8.27
C GLN A 42 3.78 3.36 -8.40
N TYR A 43 2.77 2.65 -7.90
CA TYR A 43 2.68 1.19 -7.96
C TYR A 43 1.93 0.70 -9.19
N PHE A 44 1.31 1.55 -10.01
CA PHE A 44 0.59 1.09 -11.20
C PHE A 44 1.56 0.58 -12.27
N ASP A 45 1.16 -0.49 -12.94
CA ASP A 45 1.77 -0.90 -14.20
C ASP A 45 1.57 0.19 -15.29
N ALA A 46 2.17 0.01 -16.47
CA ALA A 46 1.99 0.96 -17.58
C ALA A 46 0.51 1.12 -17.97
N THR A 47 -0.22 0.00 -17.93
CA THR A 47 -1.66 -0.10 -18.10
C THR A 47 -2.26 -0.94 -16.98
N ILE A 48 -3.41 -0.52 -16.46
CA ILE A 48 -4.11 -1.16 -15.34
C ILE A 48 -5.58 -1.35 -15.68
N ASP A 49 -6.13 -2.48 -15.26
CA ASP A 49 -7.57 -2.67 -15.16
C ASP A 49 -8.08 -1.99 -13.89
N LEU A 50 -8.83 -0.89 -14.05
CA LEU A 50 -9.38 -0.14 -12.92
C LEU A 50 -10.89 -0.20 -12.96
N THR A 51 -11.45 -0.74 -11.89
CA THR A 51 -12.89 -0.73 -11.65
C THR A 51 -13.24 0.22 -10.50
N ILE A 52 -14.01 1.25 -10.79
CA ILE A 52 -14.64 2.11 -9.78
C ILE A 52 -16.14 1.85 -9.80
N LEU A 53 -16.65 1.22 -8.75
CA LEU A 53 -18.04 0.78 -8.64
C LEU A 53 -18.44 -0.15 -9.80
N GLU A 54 -19.30 0.32 -10.68
CA GLU A 54 -19.81 -0.42 -11.84
C GLU A 54 -19.06 -0.08 -13.13
N LYS A 55 -18.11 0.86 -13.07
CA LYS A 55 -17.33 1.31 -14.22
C LYS A 55 -15.97 0.61 -14.25
N GLU A 56 -15.84 -0.35 -15.15
CA GLU A 56 -14.62 -1.10 -15.45
C GLU A 56 -14.05 -0.64 -16.79
N SER A 57 -12.73 -0.44 -16.85
CA SER A 57 -12.02 -0.10 -18.08
C SER A 57 -10.51 -0.26 -17.87
N ILE A 58 -9.80 -0.46 -18.97
CA ILE A 58 -8.34 -0.42 -19.01
C ILE A 58 -7.89 1.03 -19.18
N TYR A 59 -6.92 1.46 -18.38
CA TYR A 59 -6.38 2.82 -18.39
C TYR A 59 -4.85 2.80 -18.43
N SER A 60 -4.24 3.86 -18.99
CA SER A 60 -2.83 4.14 -18.71
C SER A 60 -2.64 4.53 -17.25
N ARG A 61 -1.41 4.42 -16.72
CA ARG A 61 -1.06 4.88 -15.36
C ARG A 61 -1.60 6.29 -15.06
N GLN A 62 -1.40 7.24 -15.98
CA GLN A 62 -1.82 8.62 -15.79
C GLN A 62 -3.34 8.77 -15.78
N GLN A 63 -4.04 8.06 -16.67
CA GLN A 63 -5.50 8.06 -16.70
C GLN A 63 -6.09 7.43 -15.43
N ALA A 64 -5.54 6.30 -14.99
CA ALA A 64 -5.96 5.63 -13.76
C ALA A 64 -5.75 6.53 -12.53
N GLN A 65 -4.64 7.25 -12.46
CA GLN A 65 -4.40 8.23 -11.40
C GLN A 65 -5.48 9.32 -11.40
N MET A 66 -5.84 9.87 -12.57
CA MET A 66 -6.89 10.90 -12.65
C MET A 66 -8.25 10.37 -12.23
N VAL A 67 -8.62 9.16 -12.67
CA VAL A 67 -9.87 8.50 -12.27
C VAL A 67 -9.90 8.26 -10.77
N LEU A 68 -8.81 7.77 -10.19
CA LEU A 68 -8.72 7.51 -8.75
C LEU A 68 -8.72 8.81 -7.93
N GLN A 69 -8.08 9.87 -8.44
CA GLN A 69 -8.09 11.19 -7.81
C GLN A 69 -9.52 11.77 -7.76
N ASP A 70 -10.28 11.67 -8.86
CA ASP A 70 -11.69 12.08 -8.89
C ASP A 70 -12.53 11.29 -7.87
N PHE A 71 -12.31 9.97 -7.78
CA PHE A 71 -12.98 9.13 -6.79
C PHE A 71 -12.69 9.57 -5.35
N PHE A 72 -11.43 9.83 -4.99
CA PHE A 72 -11.06 10.27 -3.63
C PHE A 72 -11.43 11.73 -3.34
N ASN A 73 -11.50 12.60 -4.34
CA ASN A 73 -12.02 13.96 -4.16
C ASN A 73 -13.51 13.93 -3.79
N LYS A 74 -14.28 13.02 -4.40
CA LYS A 74 -15.71 12.81 -4.08
C LYS A 74 -15.92 12.01 -2.81
N ASN A 75 -14.97 11.14 -2.48
CA ASN A 75 -15.02 10.26 -1.31
C ASN A 75 -13.72 10.42 -0.52
N PRO A 76 -13.59 11.45 0.34
CA PRO A 76 -12.38 11.65 1.14
C PRO A 76 -12.11 10.41 2.02
N VAL A 77 -10.90 9.87 1.94
CA VAL A 77 -10.50 8.66 2.67
C VAL A 77 -10.43 8.96 4.16
N SER A 78 -11.10 8.14 4.96
CA SER A 78 -11.06 8.20 6.43
C SER A 78 -10.21 7.07 7.01
N SER A 79 -10.30 5.87 6.45
CA SER A 79 -9.52 4.73 6.91
C SER A 79 -9.37 3.66 5.83
N PHE A 80 -8.27 2.90 5.92
CA PHE A 80 -8.05 1.71 5.12
C PHE A 80 -7.37 0.62 5.95
N SER A 81 -7.82 -0.62 5.80
CA SER A 81 -7.21 -1.80 6.43
C SER A 81 -7.25 -2.99 5.48
N ILE A 82 -6.13 -3.70 5.32
CA ILE A 82 -6.07 -4.97 4.60
C ILE A 82 -6.74 -6.03 5.47
N ILE A 83 -7.74 -6.72 4.91
CA ILE A 83 -8.53 -7.76 5.59
C ILE A 83 -8.18 -9.16 5.08
N HIS A 84 -7.76 -9.30 3.83
CA HIS A 84 -7.24 -10.55 3.26
C HIS A 84 -6.04 -10.23 2.36
N ARG A 85 -5.09 -11.15 2.29
CA ARG A 85 -3.91 -11.02 1.42
C ARG A 85 -3.38 -12.41 1.07
N GLY A 86 -2.65 -12.51 -0.03
CA GLY A 86 -1.96 -13.72 -0.40
C GLY A 86 -0.91 -13.48 -1.47
N SER A 87 0.02 -14.42 -1.60
CA SER A 87 1.11 -14.39 -2.56
C SER A 87 1.25 -15.77 -3.22
N SER A 88 1.55 -15.79 -4.51
CA SER A 88 1.93 -17.01 -5.24
C SER A 88 3.44 -17.17 -5.27
N ALA A 89 3.90 -18.41 -5.47
CA ALA A 89 5.32 -18.71 -5.66
C ALA A 89 5.90 -18.08 -6.94
N GLN A 90 5.05 -17.61 -7.87
CA GLN A 90 5.46 -17.01 -9.14
C GLN A 90 5.51 -15.47 -9.12
N GLY A 91 5.60 -14.85 -7.94
CA GLY A 91 5.78 -13.39 -7.82
C GLY A 91 4.51 -12.57 -8.01
N SER A 92 3.34 -13.20 -7.95
CA SER A 92 2.05 -12.50 -7.91
C SER A 92 1.56 -12.38 -6.48
N SER A 93 0.92 -11.28 -6.13
CA SER A 93 0.30 -11.07 -4.82
C SER A 93 -1.02 -10.34 -4.96
N TYR A 94 -1.91 -10.50 -3.99
CA TYR A 94 -3.16 -9.77 -3.95
C TYR A 94 -3.44 -9.26 -2.55
N GLY A 95 -4.13 -8.13 -2.47
CA GLY A 95 -4.69 -7.59 -1.24
C GLY A 95 -6.17 -7.30 -1.40
N ILE A 96 -6.92 -7.57 -0.34
CA ILE A 96 -8.32 -7.20 -0.18
C ILE A 96 -8.40 -6.35 1.08
N GLY A 97 -8.90 -5.13 0.94
CA GLY A 97 -9.03 -4.18 2.04
C GLY A 97 -10.45 -3.66 2.22
N LYS A 98 -10.70 -3.15 3.43
CA LYS A 98 -11.86 -2.32 3.74
C LYS A 98 -11.43 -0.86 3.74
N LEU A 99 -12.10 -0.06 2.91
CA LEU A 99 -11.91 1.38 2.81
C LEU A 99 -13.16 2.07 3.38
N THR A 100 -12.97 3.04 4.27
CA THR A 100 -14.02 4.00 4.64
C THR A 100 -13.69 5.34 3.98
N ALA A 101 -14.58 5.84 3.14
CA ALA A 101 -14.37 7.08 2.38
C ALA A 101 -15.70 7.77 2.09
N GLY A 102 -15.77 9.09 2.21
CA GLY A 102 -17.03 9.84 1.95
C GLY A 102 -18.23 9.37 2.79
N GLY A 103 -17.99 8.83 4.00
CA GLY A 103 -19.04 8.24 4.84
C GLY A 103 -19.57 6.88 4.36
N GLN A 104 -18.97 6.29 3.32
CA GLN A 104 -19.33 5.00 2.75
C GLN A 104 -18.23 3.96 3.02
N SER A 105 -18.60 2.68 3.02
CA SER A 105 -17.64 1.56 3.08
C SER A 105 -17.48 0.94 1.69
N PHE A 106 -16.24 0.70 1.30
CA PHE A 106 -15.88 0.02 0.07
C PHE A 106 -14.99 -1.19 0.34
N ARG A 107 -15.13 -2.21 -0.49
CA ARG A 107 -14.12 -3.26 -0.61
C ARG A 107 -13.16 -2.88 -1.71
N VAL A 108 -11.87 -2.94 -1.40
CA VAL A 108 -10.80 -2.68 -2.36
C VAL A 108 -10.09 -3.98 -2.65
N TYR A 109 -9.97 -4.35 -3.92
CA TYR A 109 -9.15 -5.46 -4.39
C TYR A 109 -8.01 -4.87 -5.18
N TYR A 110 -6.80 -5.42 -5.03
CA TYR A 110 -5.68 -5.07 -5.87
C TYR A 110 -4.78 -6.28 -6.10
N PHE A 111 -4.42 -6.49 -7.36
CA PHE A 111 -3.53 -7.56 -7.79
C PHE A 111 -2.20 -6.95 -8.23
N VAL A 112 -1.12 -7.49 -7.68
CA VAL A 112 0.25 -7.01 -7.84
C VAL A 112 1.07 -8.11 -8.49
N LYS A 113 1.88 -7.75 -9.48
CA LYS A 113 2.79 -8.67 -10.17
C LYS A 113 4.21 -8.15 -10.12
N GLN A 114 5.15 -9.03 -9.80
CA GLN A 114 6.57 -8.74 -9.92
C GLN A 114 7.00 -8.66 -11.39
N LYS A 115 7.72 -7.61 -11.75
CA LYS A 115 8.37 -7.44 -13.06
C LYS A 115 9.81 -6.97 -12.84
N GLY A 116 10.76 -7.89 -12.98
CA GLY A 116 12.15 -7.66 -12.56
C GLY A 116 12.21 -7.41 -11.05
N GLU A 117 12.86 -6.32 -10.67
CA GLU A 117 12.97 -5.89 -9.26
C GLU A 117 11.74 -5.11 -8.75
N GLY A 118 10.82 -4.74 -9.65
CA GLY A 118 9.65 -3.92 -9.31
C GLY A 118 8.38 -4.75 -9.09
N TYR A 119 7.43 -4.18 -8.34
CA TYR A 119 6.10 -4.74 -8.13
C TYR A 119 5.04 -3.76 -8.61
N PHE A 120 4.13 -4.23 -9.45
CA PHE A 120 3.17 -3.37 -10.14
C PHE A 120 1.75 -3.89 -10.02
N ILE A 121 0.82 -2.99 -9.71
CA ILE A 121 -0.61 -3.24 -9.69
C ILE A 121 -1.10 -3.36 -11.13
N GLN A 122 -1.67 -4.51 -11.48
CA GLN A 122 -2.26 -4.79 -12.80
C GLN A 122 -3.77 -4.64 -12.80
N GLU A 123 -4.40 -4.86 -11.64
CA GLU A 123 -5.84 -4.74 -11.44
C GLU A 123 -6.10 -4.06 -10.10
N MET A 124 -7.06 -3.13 -10.08
CA MET A 124 -7.56 -2.52 -8.86
C MET A 124 -9.07 -2.28 -8.96
N ARG A 125 -9.81 -2.64 -7.92
CA ARG A 125 -11.27 -2.55 -7.90
C ARG A 125 -11.78 -1.96 -6.59
N PHE A 126 -12.71 -1.01 -6.68
CA PHE A 126 -13.42 -0.43 -5.55
C PHE A 126 -14.92 -0.73 -5.67
N GLU A 127 -15.45 -1.59 -4.81
CA GLU A 127 -16.88 -1.92 -4.78
C GLU A 127 -17.54 -1.36 -3.52
N ARG A 128 -18.82 -0.98 -3.57
CA ARG A 128 -19.56 -0.71 -2.33
C ARG A 128 -19.63 -1.99 -1.49
N GLN A 129 -19.31 -1.86 -0.21
CA GLN A 129 -19.56 -2.92 0.74
C GLN A 129 -21.07 -2.96 1.00
N LYS A 130 -21.74 -4.03 0.57
CA LYS A 130 -23.12 -4.35 0.94
C LYS A 130 -23.20 -4.79 2.40
#